data_AF-A0A5D4SKA7-F1
#
_entry.id   AF-A0A5D4SKA7-F1
#
_cell.length_a   1.000
_cell.length_b   1.000
_cell.length_c   1.000
_cell.angle_alpha   90.00
_cell.angle_beta   90.00
_cell.angle_gamma   90.00
#
_symmetry.space_group_name_H-M   'P 1'
#
loop_
_entity.id
_entity.type
_entity.pdbx_description
1 polymer ?
#
loop_
_entity_poly.entity_id
_entity_poly.type
_entity_poly.pdbx_seq_one_letter_code
_entity_poly.pdbx_strand_id
1 'polypeptide(L)'
;MKNLLFFLFQMFLFTILLTINHFVDQFISSPFDSGDLFGIGEMLLLFIPLALLAEKVYKRYTDISFFHKLLISIPGLAGAILISGLALGQIQIGG
;
A
#
# COMPACT_ATOMS: atom_id res chain seq x y z
N MET A 1 15.34 -6.75 15.69
CA MET A 1 15.39 -5.62 14.73
C MET A 1 14.77 -5.95 13.37
N LYS A 2 15.13 -7.06 12.71
CA LYS A 2 14.60 -7.42 11.37
C LYS A 2 13.05 -7.40 11.28
N ASN A 3 12.35 -7.91 12.29
CA ASN A 3 10.87 -7.92 12.33
C ASN A 3 10.25 -6.51 12.39
N LEU A 4 10.86 -5.59 13.16
CA LEU A 4 10.41 -4.19 13.25
C LEU A 4 10.65 -3.45 11.93
N LEU A 5 11.81 -3.68 11.31
CA LEU A 5 12.14 -3.13 10.00
C LEU A 5 11.20 -3.66 8.90
N PHE A 6 10.86 -4.95 8.94
CA PHE A 6 9.86 -5.54 8.06
C PHE A 6 8.47 -4.95 8.29
N PHE A 7 8.05 -4.78 9.54
CA PHE A 7 6.80 -4.11 9.91
C PHE A 7 6.72 -2.70 9.35
N LEU A 8 7.75 -1.86 9.57
CA LEU A 8 7.79 -0.49 9.07
C LEU A 8 7.76 -0.43 7.55
N PHE A 9 8.53 -1.29 6.89
CA PHE A 9 8.51 -1.41 5.43
C PHE A 9 7.12 -1.76 4.91
N GLN A 10 6.48 -2.73 5.55
CA GLN A 10 5.18 -3.21 5.13
C GLN A 10 4.07 -2.17 5.38
N MET A 11 4.12 -1.48 6.51
CA MET A 11 3.24 -0.35 6.80
C MET A 11 3.40 0.76 5.75
N PHE A 12 4.64 1.12 5.40
CA PHE A 12 4.92 2.13 4.37
C PHE A 12 4.40 1.69 2.98
N LEU A 13 4.64 0.44 2.59
CA LEU A 13 4.15 -0.12 1.33
C LEU A 13 2.63 -0.08 1.27
N PHE A 14 1.93 -0.49 2.33
CA PHE A 14 0.47 -0.43 2.40
C PHE A 14 -0.05 1.00 2.36
N THR A 15 0.60 1.94 3.04
CA THR A 15 0.23 3.37 2.97
C THR A 15 0.32 3.87 1.53
N ILE A 16 1.43 3.61 0.82
CA ILE A 16 1.56 4.01 -0.59
C ILE A 16 0.45 3.39 -1.44
N LEU A 17 0.18 2.09 -1.28
CA LEU A 17 -0.84 1.40 -2.05
C LEU A 17 -2.24 1.98 -1.79
N LEU A 18 -2.58 2.27 -0.54
CA LEU A 18 -3.86 2.89 -0.16
C LEU A 18 -3.98 4.32 -0.70
N THR A 19 -2.91 5.12 -0.61
CA THR A 19 -2.89 6.48 -1.17
C THR A 19 -3.06 6.47 -2.68
N ILE A 20 -2.30 5.63 -3.39
CA ILE A 20 -2.45 5.47 -4.84
C ILE A 20 -3.89 5.06 -5.16
N ASN A 21 -4.41 4.02 -4.49
CA ASN A 21 -5.78 3.54 -4.70
C ASN A 21 -6.83 4.64 -4.49
N HIS A 22 -6.68 5.48 -3.46
CA HIS A 22 -7.59 6.60 -3.23
C HIS A 22 -7.59 7.62 -4.37
N PHE A 23 -6.42 7.96 -4.90
CA PHE A 23 -6.34 8.85 -6.05
C PHE A 23 -6.87 8.18 -7.33
N VAL A 24 -6.60 6.89 -7.53
CA VAL A 24 -7.15 6.11 -8.67
C VAL A 24 -8.67 6.16 -8.67
N ASP A 25 -9.29 6.00 -7.49
CA ASP A 25 -10.74 6.01 -7.33
C ASP A 25 -11.38 7.33 -7.80
N GLN A 26 -10.64 8.44 -7.76
CA GLN A 26 -11.09 9.74 -8.29
C GLN A 26 -11.03 9.82 -9.83
N PHE A 27 -10.14 9.05 -10.47
CA PHE A 27 -10.01 8.98 -11.92
C PHE A 27 -10.90 7.91 -12.54
N ILE A 28 -11.41 6.97 -11.74
CA ILE A 28 -12.39 5.99 -12.16
C ILE A 28 -13.78 6.63 -12.04
N SER A 29 -14.20 7.35 -13.06
CA SER A 29 -15.56 7.88 -13.14
C SER A 29 -16.53 6.85 -13.71
N SER A 30 -17.76 6.81 -13.19
CA SER A 30 -18.85 6.01 -13.78
C SER A 30 -19.71 6.91 -14.66
N PRO A 31 -19.94 6.59 -15.95
CA PRO A 31 -19.50 5.38 -16.66
C PRO A 31 -18.01 5.44 -17.08
N PHE A 32 -17.36 4.27 -17.09
CA PHE A 32 -15.96 4.12 -17.53
C PHE A 32 -15.77 4.62 -18.96
N ASP A 33 -14.93 5.63 -19.14
CA ASP A 33 -14.54 6.14 -20.47
C ASP A 33 -13.17 5.58 -20.90
N SER A 34 -12.89 5.64 -22.19
CA SER A 34 -11.61 5.33 -22.81
C SER A 34 -10.41 6.08 -22.20
N GLY A 35 -10.63 7.27 -21.65
CA GLY A 35 -9.63 8.01 -20.87
C GLY A 35 -9.24 7.31 -19.55
N ASP A 36 -10.17 6.60 -18.92
CA ASP A 36 -9.96 5.92 -17.64
C ASP A 36 -9.05 4.70 -17.82
N LEU A 37 -9.11 4.05 -18.99
CA LEU A 37 -8.19 2.94 -19.35
C LEU A 37 -6.73 3.40 -19.44
N PHE A 38 -6.47 4.60 -19.95
CA PHE A 38 -5.13 5.18 -19.97
C PHE A 38 -4.65 5.54 -18.56
N GLY A 39 -5.51 6.14 -17.73
CA GLY A 39 -5.20 6.46 -16.33
C GLY A 39 -4.86 5.21 -15.50
N ILE A 40 -5.67 4.15 -15.62
CA ILE A 40 -5.42 2.85 -14.97
C ILE A 40 -4.11 2.22 -15.51
N GLY A 41 -3.86 2.32 -16.81
CA GLY A 41 -2.65 1.82 -17.45
C GLY A 41 -1.38 2.50 -16.94
N GLU A 42 -1.36 3.83 -16.87
CA GLU A 42 -0.23 4.59 -16.32
C GLU A 42 0.00 4.27 -14.83
N MET A 43 -1.08 4.08 -14.07
CA MET A 43 -0.96 3.69 -12.66
C MET A 43 -0.41 2.28 -12.49
N LEU A 44 -0.82 1.30 -13.30
CA LEU A 44 -0.25 -0.06 -13.30
C LEU A 44 1.28 -0.04 -13.51
N LEU A 45 1.79 0.89 -14.31
CA LEU A 45 3.24 1.06 -14.49
C LEU A 45 3.94 1.51 -13.20
N LEU A 46 3.27 2.23 -12.30
CA LEU A 46 3.79 2.58 -10.97
C LEU A 46 3.80 1.39 -9.99
N PHE A 47 2.94 0.40 -10.20
CA PHE A 47 2.96 -0.84 -9.39
C PHE A 47 4.16 -1.73 -9.71
N ILE A 48 4.69 -1.69 -10.94
CA ILE A 48 5.85 -2.49 -11.36
C ILE A 48 7.10 -2.23 -10.49
N PRO A 49 7.58 -0.98 -10.32
CA PRO A 49 8.73 -0.71 -9.46
C PRO A 49 8.44 -1.01 -7.99
N LEU A 50 7.19 -0.82 -7.52
CA LEU A 50 6.79 -1.21 -6.17
C LEU A 50 6.92 -2.73 -5.96
N ALA A 51 6.45 -3.53 -6.92
CA ALA A 51 6.52 -4.99 -6.85
C ALA A 51 7.97 -5.49 -6.86
N LEU A 52 8.82 -4.93 -7.72
CA LEU A 52 10.26 -5.26 -7.76
C LEU A 52 10.97 -4.88 -6.44
N LEU A 53 10.64 -3.71 -5.88
CA LEU A 53 11.20 -3.26 -4.62
C LEU A 53 10.72 -4.15 -3.46
N ALA A 54 9.42 -4.50 -3.44
CA ALA A 54 8.86 -5.43 -2.48
C ALA A 54 9.57 -6.79 -2.57
N GLU A 55 9.73 -7.37 -3.75
CA GLU A 55 10.41 -8.64 -3.94
C GLU A 55 11.86 -8.60 -3.41
N LYS A 56 12.61 -7.56 -3.76
CA LYS A 56 14.00 -7.37 -3.30
C LYS A 56 14.10 -7.26 -1.78
N VAL A 57 13.14 -6.56 -1.16
CA VAL A 57 13.10 -6.39 0.29
C VAL A 57 12.64 -7.67 0.98
N TYR A 58 11.62 -8.37 0.46
CA TYR A 58 11.14 -9.65 1.00
C TYR A 58 12.22 -10.73 0.94
N LYS A 59 13.07 -10.74 -0.10
CA LYS A 59 14.25 -11.60 -0.21
C LYS A 59 15.29 -11.34 0.91
N ARG A 60 15.37 -10.12 1.43
CA ARG A 60 16.24 -9.79 2.59
C ARG A 60 15.70 -10.36 3.92
N TYR A 61 14.43 -10.73 3.96
CA TYR A 61 13.75 -11.28 5.13
C TYR A 61 13.36 -12.75 4.96
N THR A 62 14.08 -13.53 4.14
CA THR A 62 13.84 -14.98 3.95
C THR A 62 13.90 -15.77 5.26
N ASP A 63 14.69 -15.30 6.23
CA ASP A 63 14.82 -15.90 7.56
C ASP A 63 13.51 -15.87 8.37
N ILE A 64 12.57 -14.99 8.02
CA ILE A 64 11.28 -14.89 8.71
C ILE A 64 10.29 -15.85 8.05
N SER A 65 9.72 -16.77 8.84
CA SER A 65 8.67 -17.68 8.40
C SER A 65 7.50 -16.92 7.76
N PHE A 66 6.92 -17.48 6.70
CA PHE A 66 5.78 -16.90 6.00
C PHE A 66 4.62 -16.53 6.95
N PHE A 67 4.29 -17.42 7.89
CA PHE A 67 3.24 -17.15 8.88
C PHE A 67 3.56 -15.96 9.79
N HIS A 68 4.83 -15.79 10.18
CA HIS A 68 5.26 -14.63 10.96
C HIS A 68 5.19 -13.34 10.15
N LYS A 69 5.56 -13.38 8.86
CA LYS A 69 5.39 -12.23 7.95
C LYS A 69 3.91 -11.84 7.88
N LEU A 70 3.02 -12.81 7.67
CA LEU A 70 1.57 -12.57 7.60
C LEU A 70 1.04 -11.97 8.90
N LEU A 71 1.43 -12.50 10.06
CA LEU A 71 1.04 -11.97 11.36
C LEU A 71 1.52 -10.54 11.60
N ILE A 72 2.72 -10.18 11.13
CA ILE A 72 3.26 -8.81 11.20
C ILE A 72 2.56 -7.88 10.17
N SER A 73 2.10 -8.43 9.06
CA SER A 73 1.40 -7.71 7.99
C SER A 73 0.08 -7.11 8.47
N ILE A 74 -0.68 -7.87 9.26
CA ILE A 74 -2.01 -7.49 9.73
C ILE A 74 -2.00 -6.18 10.55
N PRO A 75 -1.21 -6.04 11.63
CA PRO A 75 -1.11 -4.77 12.35
C PRO A 75 -0.44 -3.68 11.51
N GLY A 76 0.45 -4.04 10.56
CA GLY A 76 1.03 -3.09 9.62
C GLY A 76 -0.02 -2.48 8.69
N LEU A 77 -0.97 -3.29 8.22
CA LEU A 77 -2.11 -2.84 7.43
C LEU A 77 -3.05 -1.95 8.24
N ALA A 78 -3.37 -2.33 9.48
CA ALA A 78 -4.19 -1.50 10.36
C ALA A 78 -3.54 -0.13 10.62
N GLY A 79 -2.23 -0.09 10.87
CA GLY A 79 -1.47 1.15 11.00
C GLY A 79 -1.48 1.98 9.72
N ALA A 80 -1.30 1.35 8.56
CA ALA A 80 -1.35 2.03 7.27
C ALA A 80 -2.73 2.64 6.97
N ILE A 81 -3.83 1.93 7.31
CA ILE A 81 -5.20 2.45 7.16
C ILE A 81 -5.38 3.71 8.02
N LEU A 82 -4.96 3.67 9.29
CA LEU A 82 -5.06 4.83 10.18
C LEU A 82 -4.25 6.02 9.67
N ILE A 83 -2.99 5.80 9.27
CA ILE A 83 -2.12 6.84 8.74
C ILE A 83 -2.69 7.43 7.44
N SER A 84 -3.10 6.56 6.51
CA SER A 84 -3.66 7.00 5.23
C SER A 84 -4.97 7.76 5.41
N GLY A 85 -5.85 7.26 6.28
CA GLY A 85 -7.12 7.91 6.59
C GLY A 85 -6.95 9.26 7.28
N LEU A 86 -5.96 9.40 8.19
CA LEU A 86 -5.59 10.70 8.76
C LEU A 86 -4.99 11.64 7.71
N ALA A 87 -4.03 11.17 6.91
CA ALA A 87 -3.34 11.97 5.90
C ALA A 87 -4.27 12.48 4.80
N LEU A 88 -5.27 11.68 4.43
CA LEU A 88 -6.30 12.01 3.44
C LEU A 88 -7.52 12.72 4.04
N GLY A 89 -7.51 13.00 5.35
CA GLY A 89 -8.64 13.66 6.05
C GLY A 89 -9.92 12.84 6.15
N GLN A 90 -9.86 11.53 5.86
CA GLN A 90 -10.98 10.59 5.92
C GLN A 90 -11.29 10.13 7.36
N ILE A 91 -10.34 10.29 8.29
CA ILE A 91 -10.52 9.97 9.72
C ILE A 91 -10.34 11.26 10.53
N GLN A 92 -11.37 11.68 11.25
CA GLN A 92 -11.30 12.77 12.22
C GLN A 92 -11.16 12.17 13.63
N ILE A 93 -10.03 12.42 14.30
CA ILE A 93 -9.82 12.03 15.70
C ILE A 93 -10.24 13.22 16.57
N GLY A 94 -11.50 13.21 17.00
CA GLY A 94 -12.06 14.17 17.95
C GLY A 94 -12.83 15.32 17.30
N GLY A 95 -14.15 15.28 17.46
CA GLY A 95 -15.09 16.40 17.37
C GLY A 95 -15.92 16.45 18.63
#